data_AF-E6QSH9-F1
#
_entry.id   AF-E6QSH9-F1
#
_cell.length_a   1.000
_cell.length_b   1.000
_cell.length_c   1.000
_cell.angle_alpha   90.00
_cell.angle_beta   90.00
_cell.angle_gamma   90.00
#
_symmetry.space_group_name_H-M   'P 1'
#
loop_
_entity.id
_entity.type
_entity.pdbx_description
1 polymer ?
#
loop_
_entity_poly.entity_id
_entity_poly.type
_entity_poly.pdbx_seq_one_letter_code
_entity_poly.pdbx_strand_id
1 'polypeptide(L)'
;MTFTALLGYILQHSKYDLAQGDVPATLNAALNEQHNNTIAGHIIAQLYTHSALQSPDDELNRAQAIKALGPIRLHYMKDDAPVEGFRMVEDIVHKIDGAYNDEALRAK
;
A
#
# COMPACT_ATOMS: atom_id res chain seq x y z
N MET A 1 9.65 10.01 1.04
CA MET A 1 8.54 10.05 2.03
C MET A 1 8.59 8.89 3.02
N THR A 2 7.76 8.89 4.07
CA THR A 2 7.59 7.74 4.99
C THR A 2 6.51 6.77 4.51
N PHE A 3 6.41 5.57 5.10
CA PHE A 3 5.31 4.65 4.80
C PHE A 3 3.96 5.22 5.23
N THR A 4 3.87 5.86 6.40
CA THR A 4 2.66 6.55 6.86
C THR A 4 2.18 7.59 5.83
N ALA A 5 3.09 8.40 5.28
CA ALA A 5 2.76 9.39 4.27
C ALA A 5 2.30 8.74 2.95
N LEU A 6 2.98 7.67 2.52
CA LEU A 6 2.61 6.91 1.33
C LEU A 6 1.22 6.27 1.49
N LEU A 7 0.96 5.62 2.62
CA LEU A 7 -0.33 5.00 2.90
C LEU A 7 -1.42 6.07 2.94
N GLY A 8 -1.21 7.19 3.62
CA GLY A 8 -2.15 8.32 3.61
C GLY A 8 -2.50 8.79 2.20
N TYR A 9 -1.51 8.92 1.31
CA TYR A 9 -1.74 9.24 -0.09
C TYR A 9 -2.56 8.15 -0.80
N ILE A 10 -2.22 6.88 -0.61
CA ILE A 10 -2.97 5.76 -1.21
C ILE A 10 -4.44 5.79 -0.74
N LEU A 11 -4.69 5.94 0.55
CA LEU A 11 -6.06 5.99 1.10
C LEU A 11 -6.88 7.14 0.51
N GLN A 12 -6.25 8.31 0.30
CA GLN A 12 -6.92 9.48 -0.24
C GLN A 12 -7.17 9.42 -1.76
N HIS A 13 -6.27 8.77 -2.51
CA HIS A 13 -6.28 8.81 -3.98
C HIS A 13 -6.70 7.51 -4.65
N SER A 14 -6.82 6.42 -3.90
CA SER A 14 -7.35 5.13 -4.36
C SER A 14 -8.82 5.26 -4.76
N LYS A 15 -9.23 4.49 -5.78
CA LYS A 15 -10.65 4.36 -6.14
C LYS A 15 -11.41 3.34 -5.25
N TYR A 16 -10.67 2.58 -4.45
CA TYR A 16 -11.19 1.64 -3.46
C TYR A 16 -11.26 2.29 -2.10
N ASP A 17 -12.28 1.94 -1.32
CA ASP A 17 -12.31 2.27 0.10
C ASP A 17 -11.36 1.34 0.86
N LEU A 18 -10.16 1.87 1.12
CA LEU A 18 -9.07 1.17 1.79
C LEU A 18 -8.92 1.58 3.25
N ALA A 19 -9.65 2.60 3.70
CA ALA A 19 -9.45 3.19 5.01
C ALA A 19 -10.23 2.41 6.07
N GLN A 20 -9.58 2.14 7.20
CA GLN A 20 -10.23 1.72 8.43
C GLN A 20 -9.85 2.69 9.54
N GLY A 21 -10.63 3.78 9.63
CA GLY A 21 -10.29 4.92 10.48
C GLY A 21 -9.23 5.80 9.83
N ASP A 22 -8.22 6.20 10.60
CA ASP A 22 -7.07 6.96 10.12
C ASP A 22 -5.94 6.03 9.61
N VAL A 23 -4.81 6.63 9.19
CA VAL A 23 -3.67 5.87 8.65
C VAL A 23 -3.11 4.87 9.67
N PRO A 24 -2.81 5.24 10.94
CA PRO A 24 -2.39 4.28 11.95
C PRO A 24 -3.42 3.18 12.22
N ALA A 25 -4.70 3.51 12.33
CA ALA A 25 -5.75 2.53 12.56
C ALA A 25 -5.87 1.54 11.39
N THR A 26 -5.76 2.03 10.15
CA THR A 26 -5.79 1.21 8.94
C THR A 26 -4.61 0.24 8.90
N LEU A 27 -3.38 0.73 9.15
CA LEU A 27 -2.19 -0.11 9.17
C LEU A 27 -2.26 -1.15 10.30
N ASN A 28 -2.69 -0.75 11.50
CA ASN A 28 -2.84 -1.67 12.62
C ASN A 28 -3.89 -2.74 12.33
N ALA A 29 -5.03 -2.37 11.74
CA ALA A 29 -6.06 -3.33 11.36
C ALA A 29 -5.55 -4.32 10.30
N ALA A 30 -4.79 -3.84 9.31
CA ALA A 30 -4.17 -4.67 8.30
C ALA A 30 -3.17 -5.68 8.92
N LEU A 31 -2.25 -5.21 9.76
CA LEU A 31 -1.22 -6.05 10.39
C LEU A 31 -1.79 -7.08 11.37
N ASN A 32 -2.94 -6.81 11.98
CA ASN A 32 -3.62 -7.71 12.91
C ASN A 32 -4.72 -8.56 12.26
N GLU A 33 -4.84 -8.56 10.92
CA GLU A 33 -5.88 -9.29 10.18
C GLU A 33 -7.33 -8.92 10.60
N GLN A 34 -7.52 -7.68 11.06
CA GLN A 34 -8.80 -7.14 11.54
C GLN A 34 -9.38 -6.08 10.59
N HIS A 35 -8.89 -6.04 9.35
CA HIS A 35 -9.38 -5.11 8.34
C HIS A 35 -10.72 -5.57 7.79
N ASN A 36 -11.72 -4.68 7.74
CA ASN A 36 -13.08 -4.96 7.27
C ASN A 36 -13.12 -5.52 5.84
N ASN A 37 -12.19 -5.07 5.00
CA ASN A 37 -11.90 -5.67 3.71
C ASN A 37 -10.62 -6.50 3.81
N THR A 38 -10.76 -7.83 3.79
CA THR A 38 -9.63 -8.77 3.98
C THR A 38 -8.59 -8.68 2.88
N ILE A 39 -9.00 -8.43 1.63
CA ILE A 39 -8.09 -8.25 0.48
C ILE A 39 -7.26 -6.98 0.66
N ALA A 40 -7.91 -5.87 1.00
CA ALA A 40 -7.24 -4.59 1.25
C ALA A 40 -6.28 -4.68 2.44
N GLY A 41 -6.72 -5.27 3.55
CA GLY A 41 -5.89 -5.50 4.73
C GLY A 41 -4.67 -6.34 4.41
N HIS A 42 -4.85 -7.45 3.68
CA HIS A 42 -3.73 -8.28 3.25
C HIS A 42 -2.73 -7.50 2.38
N ILE A 43 -3.20 -6.73 1.39
CA ILE A 43 -2.31 -5.93 0.53
C ILE A 43 -1.52 -4.89 1.35
N ILE A 44 -2.19 -4.15 2.23
CA ILE A 44 -1.55 -3.10 3.06
C ILE A 44 -0.51 -3.71 4.01
N ALA A 45 -0.85 -4.82 4.67
CA ALA A 45 0.07 -5.53 5.56
C ALA A 45 1.30 -6.01 4.80
N GLN A 46 1.10 -6.68 3.65
CA GLN A 46 2.21 -7.17 2.84
C GLN A 46 3.06 -6.02 2.27
N LEU A 47 2.45 -4.89 1.90
CA LEU A 47 3.19 -3.72 1.43
C LEU A 47 4.12 -3.18 2.52
N TYR A 48 3.66 -3.08 3.76
CA TYR A 48 4.50 -2.68 4.89
C TYR A 48 5.60 -3.71 5.16
N THR A 49 5.23 -4.99 5.32
CA THR A 49 6.17 -6.07 5.64
C THR A 49 7.28 -6.21 4.59
N HIS A 50 6.95 -6.08 3.30
CA HIS A 50 7.93 -6.16 2.22
C HIS A 50 8.72 -4.87 1.97
N SER A 51 8.34 -3.76 2.60
CA SER A 51 9.12 -2.52 2.56
C SER A 51 10.40 -2.61 3.43
N ALA A 52 10.51 -3.63 4.28
CA ALA A 52 11.67 -3.89 5.14
C ALA A 52 12.05 -2.70 6.06
N LEU A 53 11.05 -1.94 6.50
CA LEU A 53 11.19 -0.83 7.45
C LEU A 53 11.14 -1.36 8.90
N GLN A 54 11.74 -0.63 9.83
CA GLN A 54 11.61 -0.93 11.28
C GLN A 54 10.42 -0.19 11.88
N SER A 55 10.10 0.98 11.34
CA SER A 55 8.99 1.85 11.73
C SER A 55 8.20 2.33 10.50
N PRO A 56 6.88 2.57 10.61
CA PRO A 56 6.08 3.20 9.55
C PRO A 56 6.54 4.63 9.20
N ASP A 57 7.26 5.26 10.12
CA ASP A 57 7.79 6.62 9.95
C ASP A 57 9.25 6.65 9.47
N ASP A 58 9.84 5.48 9.19
CA ASP A 58 11.15 5.41 8.52
C ASP A 58 11.04 5.90 7.07
N GLU A 59 12.16 6.42 6.55
CA GLU A 59 12.23 6.86 5.16
C GLU A 59 12.06 5.66 4.21
N LEU A 60 11.13 5.82 3.27
CA LEU A 60 10.85 4.88 2.20
C LEU A 60 11.14 5.57 0.87
N ASN A 61 12.01 4.97 0.07
CA ASN A 61 12.24 5.45 -1.30
C ASN A 61 11.34 4.73 -2.31
N ARG A 62 11.18 5.32 -3.49
CA ARG A 62 10.33 4.79 -4.57
C ARG A 62 10.71 3.36 -4.96
N ALA A 63 12.01 3.08 -5.10
CA ALA A 63 12.46 1.76 -5.53
C ALA A 63 12.09 0.67 -4.51
N GLN A 64 12.20 0.96 -3.21
CA GLN A 64 11.75 0.07 -2.14
C GLN A 64 10.23 -0.17 -2.20
N ALA A 65 9.44 0.90 -2.30
CA ALA A 65 7.98 0.79 -2.37
C ALA A 65 7.51 -0.04 -3.57
N ILE A 66 8.11 0.16 -4.75
CA ILE A 66 7.81 -0.63 -5.95
C ILE A 66 8.26 -2.08 -5.80
N LYS A 67 9.44 -2.32 -5.20
CA LYS A 67 9.93 -3.69 -4.96
C LYS A 67 9.01 -4.47 -4.02
N ALA A 68 8.44 -3.80 -3.01
CA ALA A 68 7.52 -4.41 -2.05
C ALA A 68 6.24 -4.98 -2.70
N LEU A 69 5.83 -4.45 -3.86
CA LEU A 69 4.67 -4.93 -4.61
C LEU A 69 4.91 -6.25 -5.36
N GLY A 70 6.17 -6.62 -5.64
CA GLY A 70 6.50 -7.79 -6.46
C GLY A 70 5.82 -9.08 -5.97
N PRO A 71 6.02 -9.49 -4.70
CA PRO A 71 5.35 -10.66 -4.13
C PRO A 71 3.83 -10.55 -4.11
N ILE A 72 3.29 -9.36 -3.87
CA ILE A 72 1.84 -9.10 -3.79
C ILE A 72 1.18 -9.30 -5.15
N ARG A 73 1.80 -8.76 -6.22
CA ARG A 73 1.33 -8.98 -7.60
C ARG A 73 1.33 -10.46 -7.95
N LEU A 74 2.42 -11.17 -7.65
CA LEU A 74 2.51 -12.62 -7.91
C LEU A 74 1.45 -13.41 -7.15
N HIS A 75 1.13 -13.03 -5.90
CA HIS A 75 0.07 -13.66 -5.12
C HIS A 75 -1.29 -13.56 -5.83
N TYR A 76 -1.68 -12.36 -6.28
CA TYR A 76 -2.97 -12.12 -6.91
C TYR A 76 -3.03 -12.44 -8.42
N MET A 77 -1.92 -12.92 -9.01
CA MET A 77 -1.87 -13.42 -10.37
C MET A 77 -2.06 -14.95 -10.47
N LYS A 78 -2.19 -15.65 -9.34
CA LYS A 78 -2.48 -17.10 -9.33
C LYS A 78 -3.89 -17.37 -9.86
N ASP A 79 -4.07 -18.53 -10.48
CA ASP A 79 -5.33 -18.92 -11.16
C ASP A 79 -6.56 -18.91 -10.23
N ASP A 80 -6.37 -19.13 -8.93
CA ASP A 80 -7.41 -19.20 -7.90
C ASP A 80 -7.55 -17.90 -7.09
N ALA A 81 -6.73 -16.89 -7.35
CA ALA A 81 -6.75 -15.65 -6.59
C ALA A 81 -7.98 -14.77 -6.96
N PRO A 82 -8.55 -14.03 -6.00
CA PRO A 82 -9.64 -13.10 -6.29
C PRO A 82 -9.20 -12.02 -7.29
N VAL A 83 -9.93 -11.88 -8.40
CA VAL A 83 -9.63 -10.89 -9.46
C VAL A 83 -9.65 -9.45 -8.93
N GLU A 84 -10.42 -9.19 -7.88
CA GLU A 84 -10.50 -7.89 -7.22
C GLU A 84 -9.16 -7.51 -6.59
N GLY A 85 -8.45 -8.47 -5.99
CA GLY A 85 -7.13 -8.23 -5.41
C GLY A 85 -6.12 -7.78 -6.45
N PHE A 86 -6.11 -8.42 -7.62
CA PHE A 86 -5.25 -7.98 -8.73
C PHE A 86 -5.56 -6.53 -9.16
N ARG A 87 -6.83 -6.19 -9.33
CA ARG A 87 -7.25 -4.83 -9.71
C ARG A 87 -6.91 -3.79 -8.65
N MET A 88 -6.99 -4.16 -7.38
CA MET A 88 -6.63 -3.30 -6.25
C MET A 88 -5.12 -3.06 -6.19
N VAL A 89 -4.31 -4.09 -6.38
CA VAL A 89 -2.85 -3.96 -6.46
C VAL A 89 -2.45 -3.05 -7.62
N GLU A 90 -3.04 -3.21 -8.80
CA GLU A 90 -2.78 -2.35 -9.96
C GLU A 90 -3.16 -0.88 -9.70
N ASP A 91 -4.26 -0.61 -8.99
CA ASP A 91 -4.60 0.77 -8.59
C ASP A 91 -3.55 1.33 -7.63
N ILE A 92 -3.17 0.56 -6.60
CA ILE A 92 -2.16 0.95 -5.60
C ILE A 92 -0.82 1.26 -6.24
N VAL A 93 -0.36 0.48 -7.24
CA VAL A 93 0.87 0.75 -8.00
C VAL A 93 0.84 2.17 -8.58
N HIS A 94 -0.27 2.54 -9.24
CA HIS A 94 -0.41 3.87 -9.81
C HIS A 94 -0.43 4.97 -8.74
N LYS A 95 -0.99 4.71 -7.54
CA LYS A 95 -0.98 5.68 -6.43
C LYS A 95 0.39 5.85 -5.82
N ILE A 96 1.18 4.78 -5.73
CA ILE A 96 2.58 4.87 -5.28
C ILE A 96 3.36 5.77 -6.23
N ASP A 97 3.24 5.55 -7.54
CA ASP A 97 3.92 6.40 -8.52
C ASP A 97 3.43 7.86 -8.48
N GLY A 98 2.13 8.08 -8.33
CA GLY A 98 1.56 9.43 -8.14
C GLY A 98 2.13 10.14 -6.92
N ALA A 99 2.20 9.45 -5.77
CA ALA A 99 2.71 10.02 -4.53
C ALA A 99 4.15 10.56 -4.69
N TYR A 100 5.05 9.75 -5.25
CA TYR A 100 6.44 10.14 -5.46
C TYR A 100 6.59 11.23 -6.52
N ASN A 101 5.76 11.23 -7.57
CA ASN A 101 5.75 12.32 -8.54
C ASN A 101 5.34 13.65 -7.89
N ASP A 102 4.29 13.64 -7.06
CA ASP A 102 3.82 14.84 -6.37
C ASP A 102 4.82 15.33 -5.31
N GLU A 103 5.53 14.43 -4.62
CA GLU A 103 6.66 14.77 -3.74
C GLU A 103 7.78 15.46 -4.54
N ALA A 104 8.19 14.87 -5.68
CA ALA A 104 9.24 15.42 -6.53
C ALA A 104 8.86 16.78 -7.15
N LEU A 105 7.58 17.00 -7.48
CA LEU A 105 7.08 18.28 -7.98
C LEU A 105 7.09 19.37 -6.90
N ARG A 106 6.81 19.02 -5.64
CA ARG A 106 6.87 19.95 -4.49
C ARG A 106 8.30 20.32 -4.09
N ALA A 107 9.28 19.49 -4.43
CA ALA A 107 10.69 19.74 -4.15
C ALA A 107 11.39 20.65 -5.19
N LYS A 108 10.67 21.08 -6.24
CA LYS A 108 11.14 22.05 -7.23
C LYS A 108 10.78 23.48 -6.83
#